data_AF-A0A7X3WPH4-F1
#
_entry.id   AF-A0A7X3WPH4-F1
#
_cell.length_a   1.000
_cell.length_b   1.000
_cell.length_c   1.000
_cell.angle_alpha   90.00
_cell.angle_beta   90.00
_cell.angle_gamma   90.00
#
_symmetry.space_group_name_H-M   'P 1'
#
loop_
_entity.id
_entity.type
_entity.pdbx_description
1 polymer ?
#
loop_
_entity_poly.entity_id
_entity_poly.type
_entity_poly.pdbx_seq_one_letter_code
_entity_poly.pdbx_strand_id
1 'polypeptide(L)'
;MAQEAKPRICKGCKRLLPIEAFERNRPSVWRSECKECRASKKAIPTKVRREYEEQHPRPKIGEEFYCKVCDRNITIQSKRDVNLDHDHTTGEIRGYICNRCNTGLGNFRDNISILDRAIKWLKGTLMSFFIY
;
A
#
# COMPACT_ATOMS: atom_id res chain seq x y z
N MET A 1 9.44 4.01 35.34
CA MET A 1 10.43 3.34 34.48
C MET A 1 9.96 3.52 33.04
N ALA A 2 10.53 4.48 32.30
CA ALA A 2 10.21 4.65 30.88
C ALA A 2 10.67 3.38 30.15
N GLN A 3 9.76 2.65 29.49
CA GLN A 3 10.17 1.55 28.62
C GLN A 3 11.12 2.10 27.58
N GLU A 4 12.38 1.66 27.61
CA GLU A 4 13.36 2.00 26.59
C GLU A 4 12.77 1.71 25.22
N ALA A 5 12.78 2.74 24.40
CA ALA A 5 12.06 2.76 23.15
C ALA A 5 12.79 1.86 22.14
N LYS A 6 12.33 0.61 22.01
CA LYS A 6 13.01 -0.40 21.19
C LYS A 6 13.11 0.03 19.72
N PRO A 7 14.29 -0.08 19.08
CA PRO A 7 14.46 0.21 17.66
C PRO A 7 13.64 -0.75 16.80
N ARG A 8 13.29 -0.32 15.58
CA ARG A 8 12.40 -1.05 14.65
C ARG A 8 12.95 -1.07 13.24
N ILE A 9 12.64 -2.14 12.51
CA ILE A 9 12.95 -2.25 11.09
C ILE A 9 11.85 -1.56 10.27
N CYS A 10 12.23 -0.60 9.43
CA CYS A 10 11.31 0.07 8.52
C CYS A 10 10.86 -0.87 7.39
N LYS A 11 9.54 -1.00 7.15
CA LYS A 11 8.99 -1.84 6.06
C LYS A 11 9.39 -1.32 4.67
N GLY A 12 9.61 -0.01 4.51
CA GLY A 12 10.07 0.65 3.29
C GLY A 12 11.55 0.38 3.03
N CYS A 13 12.45 1.12 3.68
CA CYS A 13 13.91 1.07 3.45
C CYS A 13 14.64 -0.12 4.09
N LYS A 14 13.98 -0.93 4.93
CA LYS A 14 14.55 -2.11 5.62
C LYS A 14 15.70 -1.83 6.60
N ARG A 15 15.98 -0.56 6.90
CA ARG A 15 16.97 -0.17 7.93
C ARG A 15 16.39 -0.38 9.34
N LEU A 16 17.24 -0.81 10.28
CA LEU A 16 16.97 -0.75 11.71
C LEU A 16 17.14 0.70 12.18
N LEU A 17 16.08 1.28 12.72
CA LEU A 17 16.03 2.71 13.07
C LEU A 17 15.49 2.90 14.49
N PRO A 18 15.86 4.00 15.17
CA PRO A 18 15.30 4.36 16.47
C PRO A 18 13.78 4.63 16.36
N ILE A 19 13.03 4.48 17.46
CA ILE A 19 11.56 4.58 17.42
C ILE A 19 11.09 5.97 16.97
N GLU A 20 11.88 7.00 17.23
CA GLU A 20 11.65 8.41 16.92
C GLU A 20 11.63 8.67 15.41
N ALA A 21 12.24 7.76 14.63
CA ALA A 21 12.16 7.77 13.17
C ALA A 21 10.77 7.34 12.66
N PHE A 22 9.86 6.86 13.53
CA PHE A 22 8.52 6.41 13.20
C PHE A 22 7.48 7.34 13.83
N GLU A 23 6.35 7.54 13.13
CA GLU A 23 5.21 8.26 13.68
C GLU A 23 4.22 7.30 14.35
N ARG A 24 3.47 7.79 15.34
CA ARG A 24 2.33 7.06 15.90
C ARG A 24 1.10 7.26 15.02
N ASN A 25 0.45 6.17 14.62
CA ASN A 25 -0.85 6.17 13.96
C ASN A 25 -2.01 6.19 14.99
N ARG A 26 -1.76 5.59 16.16
CA ARG A 26 -2.65 5.56 17.33
C ARG A 26 -1.77 5.59 18.60
N PRO A 27 -2.31 5.87 19.80
CA PRO A 27 -1.51 6.02 21.03
C PRO A 27 -0.47 4.92 21.25
N SER A 28 -0.82 3.67 20.94
CA SER A 28 0.06 2.50 21.12
C SER A 28 0.52 1.84 19.80
N VAL A 29 0.22 2.44 18.64
CA VAL A 29 0.51 1.84 17.33
C VAL A 29 1.41 2.75 16.52
N TRP A 30 2.69 2.38 16.43
CA TRP A 30 3.63 3.02 15.53
C TRP A 30 3.42 2.57 14.09
N ARG A 31 3.66 3.48 13.15
CA ARG A 31 3.72 3.18 11.73
C ARG A 31 4.81 2.14 11.46
N SER A 32 4.60 1.33 10.42
CA SER A 32 5.56 0.34 9.95
C SER A 32 6.65 0.94 9.06
N GLU A 33 6.50 2.18 8.61
CA GLU A 33 7.46 2.91 7.79
C GLU A 33 7.98 4.13 8.55
N CYS A 34 9.26 4.45 8.36
CA CYS A 34 9.87 5.65 8.92
C CYS A 34 9.36 6.93 8.24
N LYS A 35 9.55 8.06 8.89
CA LYS A 35 9.17 9.40 8.42
C LYS A 35 9.71 9.71 7.03
N GLU A 36 10.98 9.39 6.78
CA GLU A 36 11.63 9.59 5.47
C GLU A 36 10.92 8.81 4.34
N CYS A 37 10.66 7.51 4.55
CA CYS A 37 9.97 6.69 3.55
C CYS A 37 8.52 7.13 3.32
N ARG A 38 7.87 7.74 4.31
CA ARG A 38 6.53 8.32 4.14
C ARG A 38 6.61 9.64 3.37
N ALA A 39 7.58 10.49 3.70
CA ALA A 39 7.80 11.77 3.03
C ALA A 39 8.18 11.61 1.56
N SER A 40 8.85 10.51 1.19
CA SER A 40 9.20 10.24 -0.21
C SER A 40 8.01 9.83 -1.10
N LYS A 41 6.84 9.53 -0.52
CA LYS A 41 5.64 9.14 -1.26
C LYS A 41 4.73 10.35 -1.45
N LYS A 42 4.31 10.61 -2.68
CA LYS A 42 3.28 11.60 -2.97
C LYS A 42 1.91 11.08 -2.58
N ALA A 43 1.19 11.85 -1.77
CA ALA A 43 -0.22 11.64 -1.52
C ALA A 43 -1.06 12.32 -2.62
N ILE A 44 -2.28 11.84 -2.81
CA ILE A 44 -3.28 12.55 -3.63
C ILE A 44 -3.55 13.92 -3.00
N PRO A 45 -3.42 15.03 -3.76
CA PRO A 45 -3.81 16.35 -3.26
C PRO A 45 -5.28 16.37 -2.83
N THR A 46 -5.59 16.99 -1.68
CA THR A 46 -6.94 16.99 -1.11
C THR A 46 -8.03 17.47 -2.07
N LYS A 47 -7.73 18.53 -2.85
CA LYS A 47 -8.63 19.07 -3.86
C LYS A 47 -8.94 18.04 -4.96
N VAL A 48 -7.90 17.42 -5.52
CA VAL A 48 -8.00 16.37 -6.56
C VAL A 48 -8.79 15.16 -6.04
N ARG A 49 -8.54 14.74 -4.79
CA ARG A 49 -9.29 13.66 -4.14
C ARG A 49 -10.78 13.99 -4.07
N ARG A 50 -11.14 15.20 -3.64
CA ARG A 50 -12.54 15.62 -3.52
C ARG A 50 -13.24 15.66 -4.88
N GLU A 51 -12.60 16.26 -5.89
CA GLU A 51 -13.13 16.36 -7.25
C GLU A 51 -13.33 14.95 -7.86
N TYR A 52 -12.37 14.04 -7.64
CA TYR A 52 -12.50 12.67 -8.10
C TYR A 52 -13.66 11.94 -7.41
N GLU A 53 -13.80 12.06 -6.09
CA GLU A 53 -14.87 11.41 -5.32
C GLU A 53 -16.27 11.97 -5.63
N GLU A 54 -16.36 13.22 -6.10
CA GLU A 54 -17.61 13.81 -6.58
C GLU A 54 -18.04 13.23 -7.93
N GLN A 55 -17.09 13.05 -8.86
CA GLN A 55 -17.35 12.45 -10.18
C GLN A 55 -17.46 10.91 -10.13
N HIS A 56 -16.75 10.28 -9.20
CA HIS A 56 -16.68 8.84 -9.01
C HIS A 56 -16.95 8.51 -7.54
N PRO A 57 -18.22 8.47 -7.13
CA PRO A 57 -18.58 8.18 -5.75
C PRO A 57 -18.00 6.86 -5.27
N ARG A 58 -17.55 6.84 -4.03
CA ARG A 58 -17.04 5.62 -3.40
C ARG A 58 -18.15 4.56 -3.33
N PRO A 59 -17.85 3.30 -3.70
CA PRO A 59 -18.76 2.18 -3.50
C PRO A 59 -19.19 2.04 -2.02
N LYS A 60 -20.48 1.79 -1.79
CA LYS A 60 -21.09 1.81 -0.45
C LYS A 60 -21.13 0.43 0.19
N ILE A 61 -21.24 0.40 1.51
CA ILE A 61 -21.43 -0.84 2.26
C ILE A 61 -22.74 -1.50 1.80
N GLY A 62 -22.69 -2.80 1.52
CA GLY A 62 -23.79 -3.58 0.97
C GLY A 62 -23.81 -3.67 -0.56
N GLU A 63 -23.05 -2.83 -1.27
CA GLU A 63 -22.93 -2.91 -2.73
C GLU A 63 -21.87 -3.94 -3.15
N GLU A 64 -22.04 -4.47 -4.36
CA GLU A 64 -21.01 -5.26 -5.04
C GLU A 64 -19.99 -4.33 -5.71
N PHE A 65 -18.71 -4.70 -5.62
CA PHE A 65 -17.62 -3.98 -6.28
C PHE A 65 -16.72 -4.93 -7.06
N TYR A 66 -16.56 -4.65 -8.35
CA TYR A 66 -15.65 -5.37 -9.23
C TYR A 66 -14.24 -4.76 -9.20
N CYS A 67 -13.26 -5.54 -8.76
CA CYS A 67 -11.86 -5.11 -8.72
C CYS A 67 -11.12 -5.42 -10.02
N LYS A 68 -10.71 -4.38 -10.75
CA LYS A 68 -9.96 -4.49 -12.02
C LYS A 68 -8.59 -5.19 -11.91
N VAL A 69 -7.99 -5.24 -10.72
CA VAL A 69 -6.64 -5.83 -10.54
C VAL A 69 -6.70 -7.34 -10.36
N CYS A 70 -7.64 -7.86 -9.56
CA CYS A 70 -7.76 -9.30 -9.32
C CYS A 70 -8.90 -9.98 -10.08
N ASP A 71 -9.65 -9.22 -10.88
CA ASP A 71 -10.77 -9.71 -11.71
C ASP A 71 -11.83 -10.43 -10.88
N ARG A 72 -12.25 -9.82 -9.77
CA ARG A 72 -13.23 -10.40 -8.83
C ARG A 72 -14.21 -9.36 -8.30
N ASN A 73 -15.44 -9.82 -8.11
CA ASN A 73 -16.46 -9.11 -7.33
C ASN A 73 -16.24 -9.34 -5.82
N ILE A 74 -16.50 -8.30 -5.03
CA ILE A 74 -16.57 -8.36 -3.58
C ILE A 74 -17.82 -7.62 -3.10
N THR A 75 -18.51 -8.20 -2.12
CA THR A 75 -19.52 -7.47 -1.34
C THR A 75 -18.80 -6.57 -0.33
N ILE A 76 -19.15 -5.28 -0.31
CA ILE A 76 -18.51 -4.32 0.59
C ILE A 76 -19.11 -4.45 1.98
N GLN A 77 -18.30 -4.84 2.96
CA GLN A 77 -18.69 -4.96 4.36
C GLN A 77 -18.17 -3.81 5.21
N SER A 78 -17.12 -3.12 4.73
CA SER A 78 -16.46 -2.02 5.40
C SER A 78 -15.99 -0.98 4.41
N LYS A 79 -15.92 0.29 4.84
CA LYS A 79 -15.26 1.36 4.08
C LYS A 79 -13.82 0.98 3.70
N ARG A 80 -13.14 0.10 4.43
CA ARG A 80 -11.75 -0.30 4.13
C ARG A 80 -11.63 -1.30 2.99
N ASP A 81 -12.71 -1.93 2.55
CA ASP A 81 -12.65 -3.03 1.56
C ASP A 81 -12.31 -2.53 0.16
N VAL A 82 -12.58 -1.26 -0.13
CA VAL A 82 -12.24 -0.58 -1.38
C VAL A 82 -11.30 0.57 -1.05
N ASN A 83 -10.23 0.77 -1.81
CA ASN A 83 -9.26 1.84 -1.58
C ASN A 83 -9.07 2.65 -2.85
N LEU A 84 -8.89 3.96 -2.71
CA LEU A 84 -8.56 4.84 -3.83
C LEU A 84 -7.05 4.76 -4.07
N ASP A 85 -6.68 3.99 -5.08
CA ASP A 85 -5.30 3.75 -5.48
C ASP A 85 -4.74 4.95 -6.26
N HIS A 86 -3.45 5.21 -6.05
CA HIS A 86 -2.75 6.30 -6.71
C HIS A 86 -1.27 5.98 -6.87
N ASP A 87 -0.64 6.68 -7.81
CA ASP A 87 0.78 6.61 -8.01
C ASP A 87 1.52 7.38 -6.90
N HIS A 88 2.40 6.70 -6.15
CA HIS A 88 3.17 7.31 -5.06
C HIS A 88 4.34 8.21 -5.54
N THR A 89 4.59 8.31 -6.84
CA THR A 89 5.60 9.20 -7.45
C THR A 89 4.96 10.46 -8.05
N THR A 90 3.81 10.33 -8.71
CA THR A 90 3.11 11.47 -9.35
C THR A 90 1.99 12.03 -8.48
N GLY A 91 1.35 11.21 -7.66
CA GLY A 91 0.13 11.55 -6.91
C GLY A 91 -1.16 11.36 -7.73
N GLU A 92 -1.06 10.86 -8.96
CA GLU A 92 -2.19 10.67 -9.87
C GLU A 92 -3.05 9.48 -9.45
N ILE A 93 -4.37 9.65 -9.52
CA ILE A 93 -5.34 8.63 -9.15
C ILE A 93 -5.41 7.56 -10.26
N ARG A 94 -5.29 6.29 -9.88
CA ARG A 94 -5.49 5.14 -10.77
C ARG A 94 -6.93 4.62 -10.70
N GLY A 95 -7.57 4.77 -9.54
CA GLY A 95 -8.99 4.46 -9.32
C GLY A 95 -9.22 3.57 -8.10
N TYR A 96 -10.45 3.08 -7.95
CA TYR A 96 -10.79 2.19 -6.85
C TYR A 96 -10.34 0.74 -7.12
N ILE A 97 -9.75 0.11 -6.11
CA ILE A 97 -9.40 -1.32 -6.09
C ILE A 97 -9.71 -1.94 -4.73
N CYS A 98 -9.81 -3.27 -4.65
CA CYS A 98 -10.06 -3.92 -3.36
C CYS A 98 -8.84 -3.83 -2.42
N ASN A 99 -9.09 -3.90 -1.11
CA ASN A 99 -8.06 -3.80 -0.07
C ASN A 99 -6.94 -4.83 -0.21
N ARG A 100 -7.29 -6.05 -0.67
CA ARG A 100 -6.31 -7.12 -0.89
C ARG A 100 -5.34 -6.74 -2.00
N CYS A 101 -5.84 -6.24 -3.12
CA CYS A 101 -5.01 -5.75 -4.23
C CYS A 101 -4.16 -4.55 -3.82
N ASN A 102 -4.76 -3.54 -3.18
CA ASN A 102 -4.04 -2.36 -2.70
C ASN A 102 -2.88 -2.75 -1.77
N THR A 103 -3.15 -3.64 -0.80
CA THR A 103 -2.11 -4.14 0.11
C THR A 103 -1.05 -4.98 -0.62
N GLY A 104 -1.46 -5.78 -1.61
CA GLY A 104 -0.57 -6.58 -2.44
C GLY A 104 0.41 -5.72 -3.24
N LEU A 105 -0.08 -4.68 -3.93
CA LEU A 105 0.76 -3.72 -4.66
C LEU A 105 1.76 -3.04 -3.72
N GLY A 106 1.29 -2.58 -2.55
CA GLY A 106 2.17 -1.99 -1.54
C GLY A 106 3.22 -2.96 -0.97
N ASN A 107 2.94 -4.27 -0.90
CA ASN A 107 3.93 -5.28 -0.50
C ASN A 107 5.04 -5.44 -1.54
N PHE A 108 4.72 -5.26 -2.82
CA PHE A 108 5.70 -5.15 -3.92
C PHE A 108 6.23 -3.73 -4.11
N ARG A 109 5.96 -2.82 -3.15
CA ARG A 109 6.42 -1.43 -3.13
C ARG A 109 5.98 -0.63 -4.36
N ASP A 110 4.84 -0.99 -4.95
CA ASP A 110 4.32 -0.35 -6.17
C ASP A 110 5.35 -0.35 -7.33
N ASN A 111 6.29 -1.30 -7.33
CA ASN A 111 7.41 -1.34 -8.26
C ASN A 111 7.18 -2.37 -9.38
N ILE A 112 7.10 -1.87 -10.61
CA ILE A 112 6.85 -2.68 -11.82
C ILE A 112 7.91 -3.77 -11.99
N SER A 113 9.20 -3.45 -11.79
CA SER A 113 10.28 -4.44 -11.94
C SER A 113 10.20 -5.58 -10.93
N ILE A 114 9.74 -5.31 -9.70
CA ILE A 114 9.51 -6.37 -8.70
C ILE A 114 8.28 -7.21 -9.08
N LEU A 115 7.21 -6.58 -9.56
CA LEU A 115 6.02 -7.30 -10.03
C LEU A 115 6.33 -8.19 -11.24
N ASP A 116 7.12 -7.70 -12.20
CA ASP A 116 7.60 -8.48 -13.35
C ASP A 116 8.43 -9.69 -12.90
N ARG A 117 9.30 -9.52 -11.91
CA ARG A 117 10.02 -10.65 -11.30
C ARG A 117 9.06 -11.66 -10.66
N ALA A 118 7.99 -11.21 -9.99
CA ALA A 118 6.98 -12.10 -9.43
C ALA A 118 6.24 -12.88 -10.53
N ILE A 119 5.93 -12.26 -11.67
CA ILE A 119 5.37 -12.94 -12.85
C ILE A 119 6.36 -14.00 -13.37
N LYS A 120 7.63 -13.64 -13.55
CA LYS A 120 8.67 -14.57 -14.03
C LYS A 120 8.88 -15.75 -13.08
N TRP A 121 8.83 -15.51 -11.77
CA TRP A 121 8.87 -16.55 -10.73
C TRP A 121 7.71 -17.53 -10.87
N LEU A 122 6.47 -17.03 -10.96
CA LEU A 122 5.29 -17.88 -11.15
C LEU A 122 5.33 -18.68 -12.46
N LYS A 123 5.94 -18.12 -13.51
CA LYS A 123 6.16 -18.81 -14.80
C LYS A 123 7.35 -19.79 -14.78
N GLY A 124 8.14 -19.86 -13.72
CA GLY A 124 9.38 -20.66 -13.68
C GLY A 124 10.51 -20.15 -14.58
N THR A 125 10.37 -18.94 -15.13
CA THR A 125 11.36 -18.31 -16.04
C THR A 125 12.41 -17.48 -15.31
N LEU A 126 12.19 -17.22 -14.03
CA LEU A 126 13.19 -16.62 -13.15
C LEU A 126 14.07 -17.74 -12.59
N MET A 127 15.22 -17.98 -13.23
CA MET A 127 16.15 -19.03 -12.79
C MET A 127 16.58 -18.78 -11.34
N SER A 128 16.27 -19.74 -10.48
CA SER A 128 16.76 -19.86 -9.13
C SER A 128 17.71 -21.04 -9.10
N PHE A 129 18.91 -20.87 -9.63
CA PHE A 129 19.97 -21.83 -9.35
C PHE A 129 20.40 -21.60 -7.90
N PHE A 130 19.88 -22.42 -6.98
CA PHE A 130 20.61 -22.71 -5.77
C PHE A 130 21.79 -23.58 -6.20
N ILE A 131 22.94 -22.94 -6.40
CA ILE A 131 24.22 -23.64 -6.35
C ILE A 131 24.54 -23.77 -4.85
N TYR A 132 24.23 -24.92 -4.28
CA TYR A 132 24.95 -25.49 -3.14
C TYR A 132 25.03 -27.00 -3.35
#